data_AF-A0A6G3XNY9-F1
#
_entry.id   AF-A0A6G3XNY9-F1
#
_cell.length_a   1.000
_cell.length_b   1.000
_cell.length_c   1.000
_cell.angle_alpha   90.00
_cell.angle_beta   90.00
_cell.angle_gamma   90.00
#
_symmetry.space_group_name_H-M   'P 1'
#
loop_
_entity.id
_entity.type
_entity.pdbx_description
1 polymer ?
#
loop_
_entity_poly.entity_id
_entity_poly.type
_entity_poly.pdbx_seq_one_letter_code
_entity_poly.pdbx_strand_id
1 'polypeptide(L)'
;LGTLVTSPNFRHPVTLAKELISLDDISGGRITLGIGAGGNGFDATALGQEAWTPRERADRFAEFVPLLDRLLTEDAVTEHGTHYTAEEARNIPGCVQRPRLPFAVAATGPRGLKLAARHGQAWVTTGDPKLYE
;
A
#
# COMPACT_ATOMS: atom_id res chain seq x y z
N LEU A 1 -12.81 5.02 -9.04
CA LEU A 1 -11.58 4.86 -9.86
C LEU A 1 -10.48 4.33 -8.94
N GLY A 2 -9.54 3.53 -9.40
CA GLY A 2 -8.53 2.97 -8.49
C GLY A 2 -7.71 1.85 -9.11
N THR A 3 -6.60 1.52 -8.45
CA THR A 3 -5.82 0.31 -8.75
C THR A 3 -6.46 -0.90 -8.08
N LEU A 4 -6.22 -2.10 -8.63
CA LEU A 4 -6.64 -3.38 -8.04
C LEU A 4 -5.64 -4.47 -8.48
N VAL A 5 -4.41 -4.51 -7.96
CA VAL A 5 -3.88 -3.72 -6.82
C VAL A 5 -2.51 -3.10 -7.10
N THR A 6 -2.20 -2.03 -6.37
CA THR A 6 -0.85 -1.45 -6.26
C THR A 6 0.07 -2.40 -5.50
N SER A 7 1.29 -2.60 -6.03
CA SER A 7 2.33 -3.43 -5.43
C SER A 7 3.47 -2.58 -4.80
N PRO A 8 3.90 -2.88 -3.56
CA PRO A 8 5.13 -2.37 -2.95
C PRO A 8 6.42 -2.82 -3.64
N ASN A 9 6.38 -3.85 -4.48
CA ASN A 9 7.60 -4.49 -5.03
C ASN A 9 8.54 -3.54 -5.77
N PHE A 10 8.00 -2.43 -6.27
CA PHE A 10 8.74 -1.42 -7.02
C PHE A 10 8.32 0.00 -6.63
N ARG A 11 7.78 0.18 -5.41
CA ARG A 11 7.32 1.48 -4.92
C ARG A 11 7.81 1.75 -3.52
N HIS A 12 8.13 3.01 -3.26
CA HIS A 12 8.36 3.52 -1.92
C HIS A 12 7.10 4.21 -1.38
N PRO A 13 6.73 4.05 -0.10
CA PRO A 13 5.53 4.68 0.49
C PRO A 13 5.49 6.20 0.31
N VAL A 14 6.62 6.89 0.49
CA VAL A 14 6.70 8.36 0.38
C VAL A 14 6.35 8.85 -1.03
N THR A 15 6.95 8.26 -2.07
CA THR A 15 6.65 8.64 -3.45
C THR A 15 5.21 8.31 -3.81
N LEU A 16 4.74 7.12 -3.43
CA LEU A 16 3.36 6.71 -3.68
C LEU A 16 2.35 7.63 -2.98
N ALA A 17 2.63 8.10 -1.75
CA ALA A 17 1.74 9.04 -1.06
C ALA A 17 1.53 10.34 -1.86
N LYS A 18 2.59 10.88 -2.48
CA LYS A 18 2.50 12.06 -3.34
C LYS A 18 1.64 11.83 -4.58
N GLU A 19 1.83 10.69 -5.22
CA GLU A 19 1.02 10.28 -6.37
C GLU A 19 -0.46 10.18 -5.99
N LEU A 20 -0.75 9.54 -4.85
CA LEU A 20 -2.12 9.32 -4.38
C LEU A 20 -2.82 10.60 -3.96
N ILE A 21 -2.14 11.51 -3.23
CA ILE A 21 -2.70 12.82 -2.87
C ILE A 21 -3.03 13.62 -4.13
N SER A 22 -2.14 13.61 -5.13
CA SER A 22 -2.38 14.29 -6.40
C SER A 22 -3.57 13.70 -7.16
N LEU A 23 -3.70 12.38 -7.18
CA LEU A 23 -4.84 11.71 -7.81
C LEU A 23 -6.15 11.94 -7.04
N ASP A 24 -6.08 12.00 -5.71
CA ASP A 24 -7.22 12.31 -4.86
C ASP A 24 -7.77 13.70 -5.17
N ASP A 25 -6.89 14.70 -5.25
CA ASP A 25 -7.23 16.08 -5.60
C ASP A 25 -7.81 16.20 -7.02
N ILE A 26 -7.07 15.73 -8.04
CA ILE A 26 -7.52 15.79 -9.45
C ILE A 26 -8.84 15.04 -9.65
N SER A 27 -9.03 13.93 -8.94
CA SER A 27 -10.26 13.16 -9.04
C SER A 27 -11.43 13.78 -8.25
N GLY A 28 -11.20 14.77 -7.39
CA GLY A 28 -12.22 15.28 -6.47
C GLY A 28 -12.66 14.23 -5.46
N GLY A 29 -11.72 13.45 -4.93
CA GLY A 29 -11.98 12.44 -3.92
C GLY A 29 -12.68 11.17 -4.40
N ARG A 30 -12.42 10.72 -5.63
CA ARG A 30 -13.07 9.54 -6.24
C ARG A 30 -12.16 8.32 -6.37
N ILE A 31 -10.93 8.40 -5.85
CA ILE A 31 -9.96 7.32 -5.88
C ILE A 31 -10.11 6.38 -4.68
N THR A 32 -10.05 5.08 -4.93
CA THR A 32 -9.85 4.03 -3.93
C THR A 32 -8.54 3.31 -4.25
N LEU A 33 -7.66 3.17 -3.27
CA LEU A 33 -6.39 2.48 -3.44
C LEU A 33 -6.60 0.98 -3.20
N GLY A 34 -6.60 0.18 -4.26
CA GLY A 34 -6.35 -1.25 -4.12
C GLY A 34 -4.87 -1.48 -3.84
N ILE A 35 -4.52 -2.23 -2.79
CA ILE A 35 -3.12 -2.48 -2.42
C ILE A 35 -2.93 -3.91 -1.94
N GLY A 36 -1.83 -4.55 -2.33
CA GLY A 36 -1.49 -5.91 -1.87
C GLY A 36 0.02 -6.13 -1.79
N ALA A 37 0.44 -7.22 -1.16
CA ALA A 37 1.86 -7.51 -0.93
C ALA A 37 2.70 -7.78 -2.21
N GLY A 38 2.07 -7.82 -3.38
CA GLY A 38 2.70 -8.22 -4.64
C GLY A 38 2.83 -9.74 -4.79
N GLY A 39 2.78 -10.19 -6.04
CA GLY A 39 2.89 -11.60 -6.42
C GLY A 39 4.27 -11.96 -6.94
N ASN A 40 4.36 -13.15 -7.54
CA ASN A 40 5.46 -13.54 -8.41
C ASN A 40 5.23 -12.97 -9.82
N GLY A 41 6.23 -13.03 -10.71
CA GLY A 41 6.11 -12.60 -12.10
C GLY A 41 6.58 -11.16 -12.32
N PHE A 42 5.98 -10.47 -13.30
CA PHE A 42 6.50 -9.20 -13.83
C PHE A 42 6.71 -8.12 -12.76
N ASP A 43 5.79 -7.98 -11.80
CA ASP A 43 5.90 -7.01 -10.71
C ASP A 43 7.10 -7.26 -9.79
N ALA A 44 7.51 -8.51 -9.60
CA ALA A 44 8.57 -8.88 -8.66
C ALA A 44 9.96 -8.43 -9.12
N THR A 45 10.14 -8.22 -10.42
CA THR A 45 11.44 -7.94 -11.04
C THR A 45 11.38 -6.73 -11.97
N ALA A 46 10.32 -5.91 -11.88
CA ALA A 46 10.05 -4.82 -12.81
C ALA A 46 11.17 -3.75 -12.88
N LEU A 47 11.97 -3.62 -11.82
CA LEU A 47 13.13 -2.71 -11.76
C LEU A 47 14.47 -3.44 -11.93
N GLY A 48 14.45 -4.72 -12.36
CA GLY A 48 15.64 -5.54 -12.57
C GLY A 48 16.21 -6.20 -11.32
N GLN A 49 15.57 -6.05 -10.16
CA GLN A 49 15.94 -6.72 -8.91
C GLN A 49 15.53 -8.19 -8.89
N GLU A 50 16.18 -8.98 -8.03
CA GLU A 50 15.74 -10.34 -7.72
C GLU A 50 14.38 -10.34 -7.02
N ALA A 51 13.57 -11.36 -7.33
CA ALA A 51 12.26 -11.51 -6.71
C ALA A 51 12.40 -11.85 -5.22
N TRP A 52 11.74 -11.06 -4.36
CA TRP A 52 11.67 -11.36 -2.93
C TRP A 52 10.89 -12.64 -2.63
N THR A 53 11.32 -13.34 -1.58
CA THR A 53 10.59 -14.49 -1.04
C THR A 53 9.19 -14.08 -0.53
N PRO A 54 8.23 -15.02 -0.39
CA PRO A 54 6.92 -14.71 0.17
C PRO A 54 6.96 -14.07 1.56
N ARG A 55 7.93 -14.46 2.40
CA ARG A 55 8.14 -13.87 3.73
C ARG A 55 8.56 -12.41 3.62
N GLU A 56 9.57 -12.13 2.80
CA GLU A 56 10.09 -10.78 2.59
C GLU A 56 9.03 -9.82 2.03
N ARG A 57 8.18 -10.30 1.11
CA ARG A 57 7.04 -9.51 0.62
C ARG A 57 6.06 -9.20 1.73
N ALA A 58 5.74 -10.18 2.57
CA ALA A 58 4.84 -9.99 3.70
C ALA A 58 5.41 -9.06 4.78
N ASP A 59 6.72 -9.11 5.03
CA ASP A 59 7.43 -8.23 5.97
C ASP A 59 7.41 -6.79 5.48
N ARG A 60 7.80 -6.58 4.21
CA ARG A 60 7.71 -5.27 3.55
C ARG A 60 6.29 -4.73 3.51
N PHE A 61 5.30 -5.56 3.19
CA PHE A 61 3.92 -5.09 3.14
C PHE A 61 3.38 -4.68 4.52
N ALA A 62 3.81 -5.39 5.58
CA ALA A 62 3.44 -5.06 6.96
C ALA A 62 4.02 -3.74 7.46
N GLU A 63 5.16 -3.31 6.90
CA GLU A 63 5.74 -1.98 7.15
C GLU A 63 5.16 -0.90 6.22
N PHE A 64 4.92 -1.27 4.95
CA PHE A 64 4.44 -0.35 3.91
C PHE A 64 3.06 0.24 4.23
N VAL A 65 2.10 -0.60 4.64
CA VAL A 65 0.70 -0.17 4.83
C VAL A 65 0.57 0.84 5.98
N PRO A 66 1.10 0.59 7.19
CA PRO A 66 1.04 1.57 8.28
C PRO A 66 1.78 2.87 7.94
N LEU A 67 2.97 2.80 7.32
CA LEU A 67 3.69 4.01 6.93
C LEU A 67 2.90 4.83 5.90
N LEU A 68 2.31 4.18 4.90
CA LEU A 68 1.47 4.87 3.92
C LEU A 68 0.21 5.47 4.56
N ASP A 69 -0.42 4.78 5.51
CA ASP A 69 -1.58 5.27 6.28
C ASP A 69 -1.24 6.58 7.01
N ARG A 70 -0.09 6.62 7.70
CA ARG A 70 0.43 7.81 8.37
C ARG A 70 0.74 8.93 7.39
N LEU A 71 1.47 8.64 6.32
CA LEU A 71 1.82 9.63 5.28
C LEU A 71 0.58 10.32 4.70
N LEU A 72 -0.54 9.61 4.58
CA LEU A 72 -1.76 10.17 3.98
C LEU A 72 -2.68 10.88 5.00
N THR A 73 -2.39 10.78 6.29
CA THR A 73 -3.25 11.31 7.38
C THR A 73 -2.55 12.36 8.24
N GLU A 74 -1.24 12.31 8.38
CA GLU A 74 -0.42 13.24 9.16
C GLU A 74 0.22 14.31 8.25
N ASP A 75 0.38 15.54 8.77
CA ASP A 75 0.99 16.65 8.02
C ASP A 75 2.48 16.42 7.73
N ALA A 76 3.19 15.72 8.62
CA ALA A 76 4.60 15.37 8.48
C ALA A 76 4.90 14.04 9.19
N VAL A 77 5.67 13.17 8.54
CA VAL A 77 6.04 11.85 9.06
C VAL A 77 7.56 11.66 9.02
N THR A 78 8.14 11.31 10.17
CA THR A 78 9.46 10.68 10.27
C THR A 78 9.26 9.23 10.74
N GLU A 79 9.90 8.29 10.05
CA GLU A 79 9.91 6.87 10.37
C GLU A 79 11.19 6.21 9.86
N HIS A 80 11.84 5.41 10.69
CA HIS A 80 13.02 4.62 10.34
C HIS A 80 12.70 3.14 10.52
N GLY A 81 12.09 2.56 9.50
CA GLY A 81 11.72 1.16 9.47
C GLY A 81 12.86 0.25 9.03
N THR A 82 12.57 -1.04 8.91
CA THR A 82 13.55 -2.02 8.42
C THR A 82 13.68 -1.96 6.90
N HIS A 83 12.60 -1.62 6.22
CA HIS A 83 12.50 -1.63 4.76
C HIS A 83 12.33 -0.24 4.15
N TYR A 84 11.72 0.69 4.88
CA TYR A 84 11.38 2.02 4.42
C TYR A 84 11.77 3.07 5.45
N THR A 85 12.24 4.20 4.93
CA THR A 85 12.57 5.37 5.75
C THR A 85 11.82 6.57 5.19
N ALA A 86 11.21 7.34 6.07
CA ALA A 86 10.68 8.66 5.80
C ALA A 86 11.38 9.65 6.74
N GLU A 87 11.93 10.72 6.18
CA GLU A 87 12.59 11.79 6.96
C GLU A 87 11.86 13.09 6.67
N GLU A 88 11.21 13.65 7.69
CA GLU A 88 10.39 14.87 7.57
C GLU A 88 9.48 14.87 6.32
N ALA A 89 8.84 13.74 6.00
CA ALA A 89 8.01 13.62 4.81
C ALA A 89 6.71 14.41 5.02
N ARG A 90 6.66 15.63 4.48
CA ARG A 90 5.53 16.57 4.64
C ARG A 90 4.47 16.38 3.57
N ASN A 91 3.20 16.28 3.94
CA ASN A 91 2.06 16.07 3.02
C ASN A 91 0.99 17.15 3.18
N ILE A 92 1.32 18.38 2.74
CA ILE A 92 0.45 19.56 2.86
C ILE A 92 0.27 20.21 1.46
N PRO A 93 -0.96 20.43 0.97
CA PRO A 93 -2.21 19.93 1.55
C PRO A 93 -2.29 18.39 1.41
N GLY A 94 -2.80 17.72 2.44
CA GLY A 94 -3.01 16.27 2.42
C GLY A 94 -4.17 15.84 1.50
N CYS A 95 -4.74 14.66 1.75
CA CYS A 95 -5.88 14.17 0.96
C CYS A 95 -7.11 15.11 1.05
N VAL A 96 -7.87 15.19 -0.04
CA VAL A 96 -9.23 15.74 -0.07
C VAL A 96 -10.17 14.84 0.72
N GLN A 97 -10.10 13.52 0.49
CA GLN A 97 -10.86 12.53 1.27
C GLN A 97 -10.35 12.47 2.71
N ARG A 98 -11.28 12.33 3.67
CA ARG A 98 -10.97 12.22 5.11
C ARG A 98 -11.41 10.87 5.69
N PRO A 99 -10.64 10.26 6.60
CA PRO A 99 -9.35 10.73 7.12
C PRO A 99 -8.21 10.69 6.08
N ARG A 100 -8.33 9.82 5.08
CA ARG A 100 -7.52 9.72 3.85
C ARG A 100 -8.33 9.00 2.77
N LEU A 101 -7.78 8.84 1.56
CA LEU A 101 -8.39 7.95 0.55
C LEU A 101 -8.60 6.50 1.06
N PRO A 102 -9.69 5.81 0.69
CA PRO A 102 -9.97 4.45 1.17
C PRO A 102 -8.97 3.42 0.64
N PHE A 103 -8.63 2.43 1.49
CA PHE A 103 -7.81 1.28 1.11
C PHE A 103 -8.70 0.06 0.87
N ALA A 104 -8.54 -0.57 -0.29
CA ALA A 104 -9.02 -1.91 -0.60
C ALA A 104 -7.85 -2.90 -0.52
N VAL A 105 -7.67 -3.55 0.63
CA VAL A 105 -6.47 -4.36 0.91
C VAL A 105 -6.66 -5.77 0.36
N ALA A 106 -5.81 -6.18 -0.59
CA ALA A 106 -5.73 -7.55 -1.07
C ALA A 106 -4.93 -8.42 -0.09
N ALA A 107 -5.57 -9.46 0.41
CA ALA A 107 -4.96 -10.36 1.37
C ALA A 107 -5.63 -11.73 1.38
N THR A 108 -4.84 -12.76 1.64
CA THR A 108 -5.35 -14.12 1.83
C THR A 108 -4.78 -14.79 3.09
N GLY A 109 -3.51 -14.54 3.41
CA GLY A 109 -2.89 -15.04 4.64
C GLY A 109 -3.23 -14.19 5.87
N PRO A 110 -3.11 -14.74 7.09
CA PRO A 110 -3.50 -14.08 8.34
C PRO A 110 -2.76 -12.77 8.59
N ARG A 111 -1.52 -12.62 8.11
CA ARG A 111 -0.76 -11.37 8.21
C ARG A 111 -1.39 -10.24 7.39
N GLY A 112 -1.75 -10.51 6.14
CA GLY A 112 -2.44 -9.55 5.29
C GLY A 112 -3.85 -9.25 5.79
N LEU A 113 -4.58 -10.26 6.28
CA LEU A 113 -5.91 -10.06 6.85
C LEU A 113 -5.89 -9.15 8.08
N LYS A 114 -4.84 -9.22 8.92
CA LYS A 114 -4.65 -8.26 10.02
C LYS A 114 -4.49 -6.82 9.51
N LEU A 115 -3.78 -6.60 8.39
CA LEU A 115 -3.65 -5.27 7.79
C LEU A 115 -4.98 -4.80 7.20
N ALA A 116 -5.69 -5.67 6.48
CA ALA A 116 -7.01 -5.38 5.94
C ALA A 116 -8.00 -4.99 7.04
N ALA A 117 -8.02 -5.72 8.16
CA ALA A 117 -8.89 -5.42 9.29
C ALA A 117 -8.53 -4.11 10.02
N ARG A 118 -7.24 -3.73 10.06
CA ARG A 118 -6.79 -2.52 10.77
C ARG A 118 -6.87 -1.25 9.92
N HIS A 119 -6.53 -1.34 8.63
CA HIS A 119 -6.37 -0.16 7.76
C HIS A 119 -7.34 -0.14 6.57
N GLY A 120 -7.95 -1.28 6.22
CA GLY A 120 -8.82 -1.40 5.05
C GLY A 120 -10.23 -0.88 5.28
N GLN A 121 -10.79 -0.28 4.24
CA GLN A 121 -12.22 0.00 4.09
C GLN A 121 -12.91 -1.06 3.23
N ALA A 122 -12.12 -1.80 2.44
CA ALA A 122 -12.54 -2.98 1.72
C ALA A 122 -11.46 -4.06 1.78
N TRP A 123 -11.87 -5.32 1.63
CA TRP A 123 -10.98 -6.47 1.51
C TRP A 123 -11.14 -7.08 0.12
N VAL A 124 -10.00 -7.36 -0.52
CA VAL A 124 -9.93 -7.99 -1.84
C VAL A 124 -9.36 -9.39 -1.68
N THR A 125 -10.05 -10.38 -2.22
CA THR A 125 -9.65 -11.79 -2.12
C THR A 125 -10.05 -12.57 -3.36
N THR A 126 -9.30 -13.61 -3.66
CA THR A 126 -9.65 -14.63 -4.66
C THR A 126 -10.27 -15.88 -4.02
N GLY A 127 -10.49 -15.88 -2.69
CA GLY A 127 -10.93 -17.05 -1.92
C GLY A 127 -9.76 -17.83 -1.31
N ASP A 128 -10.02 -19.08 -0.90
CA ASP A 128 -8.97 -19.96 -0.37
C ASP A 128 -7.97 -20.31 -1.49
N PRO A 129 -6.66 -20.02 -1.32
CA PRO A 129 -5.64 -20.34 -2.33
C PRO A 129 -5.62 -21.83 -2.68
N LYS A 130 -6.00 -22.69 -1.73
CA LYS A 130 -6.06 -24.15 -1.92
C LYS A 130 -7.14 -24.60 -2.90
N LEU A 131 -8.04 -23.70 -3.33
CA LEU A 131 -9.07 -24.02 -4.32
C LEU A 131 -8.53 -23.99 -5.76
N TYR A 132 -7.31 -23.51 -5.97
CA TYR A 132 -6.70 -23.35 -7.30
C TYR A 132 -5.38 -24.13 -7.46
N GLU A 133 -5.03 -24.95 -6.46
CA GLU A 133 -3.96 -25.96 -6.49
C GLU A 133 -4.58 -27.36 -6.48
#